data_AF-A0A961MVA8-F1
#
_entry.id   AF-A0A961MVA8-F1
#
_cell.length_a   1.000
_cell.length_b   1.000
_cell.length_c   1.000
_cell.angle_alpha   90.00
_cell.angle_beta   90.00
_cell.angle_gamma   90.00
#
_symmetry.space_group_name_H-M   'P 1'
#
loop_
_entity.id
_entity.type
_entity.pdbx_description
1 polymer ?
#
loop_
_entity_poly.entity_id
_entity_poly.type
_entity_poly.pdbx_seq_one_letter_code
_entity_poly.pdbx_strand_id
1 'polypeptide(L)' 'QAHQAVQAMGGAGFMSDSPVGRLFRDAKLMEIGAGTSEIRRMLVGRELMAAMG' A
#
# COMPACT_ATOMS: atom_id res chain seq x y z
N GLN A 1 0.03 1.94 7.51
CA GLN A 1 0.18 0.61 8.15
C GLN A 1 1.65 0.19 8.20
N ALA A 2 2.34 -0.11 7.10
CA ALA A 2 3.75 -0.55 7.17
C ALA A 2 4.73 0.51 7.75
N HIS A 3 4.56 1.80 7.43
CA HIS A 3 5.39 2.87 7.98
C HIS A 3 5.25 3.04 9.51
N GLN A 4 4.07 2.72 10.07
CA GLN A 4 3.83 2.78 11.51
C GLN A 4 4.61 1.68 12.23
N ALA A 5 4.71 0.49 11.61
CA ALA A 5 5.53 -0.59 12.13
C ALA A 5 7.03 -0.23 12.11
N VAL A 6 7.52 0.40 11.04
CA VAL A 6 8.90 0.93 10.99
C VAL A 6 9.12 1.92 12.13
N GLN A 7 8.19 2.88 12.31
CA GLN A 7 8.30 3.90 13.34
C GLN A 7 8.27 3.31 14.77
N ALA A 8 7.41 2.33 15.02
CA ALA A 8 7.32 1.66 16.32
C ALA A 8 8.60 0.90 16.70
N MET A 9 9.33 0.39 15.71
CA MET A 9 10.62 -0.29 15.90
C MET A 9 11.83 0.67 15.92
N GLY A 10 11.61 1.97 15.71
CA GLY A 10 12.67 2.98 15.70
C GLY A 10 13.78 2.63 14.69
N GLY A 11 15.04 2.83 15.11
CA GLY A 11 16.21 2.56 14.27
C GLY A 11 16.27 1.11 13.75
N ALA A 12 15.87 0.14 14.57
CA ALA A 12 15.83 -1.28 14.17
C ALA A 12 14.77 -1.57 13.09
N GLY A 13 13.73 -0.74 12.97
CA GLY A 13 12.75 -0.82 11.88
C GLY A 13 13.29 -0.35 10.54
N PHE A 14 14.33 0.50 10.55
CA PHE A 14 14.90 1.12 9.35
C PHE A 14 16.09 0.33 8.77
N MET A 15 16.67 -0.59 9.54
CA MET A 15 17.80 -1.40 9.08
C MET A 15 17.40 -2.32 7.91
N SER A 16 18.33 -2.57 6.99
CA SER A 16 18.07 -3.32 5.75
C SER A 16 17.74 -4.79 5.95
N ASP A 17 18.27 -5.39 7.02
CA ASP A 17 18.01 -6.74 7.51
C ASP A 17 16.68 -6.85 8.28
N SER A 18 16.06 -5.72 8.64
CA SER A 18 14.77 -5.69 9.32
C SER A 18 13.65 -6.22 8.42
N PRO A 19 12.86 -7.22 8.87
CA PRO A 19 11.70 -7.70 8.14
C PRO A 19 10.68 -6.58 7.86
N VAL A 20 10.52 -5.66 8.81
CA VAL A 20 9.55 -4.56 8.70
C VAL A 20 10.01 -3.53 7.66
N GLY A 21 11.30 -3.27 7.56
CA GLY A 21 11.86 -2.42 6.50
C GLY A 21 11.62 -3.00 5.10
N ARG A 22 11.73 -4.32 4.93
CA ARG A 22 11.37 -5.01 3.68
C ARG A 22 9.88 -4.85 3.36
N LEU A 23 9.01 -5.18 4.32
CA LEU A 23 7.56 -5.05 4.16
C LEU A 23 7.13 -3.62 3.80
N PHE A 24 7.78 -2.60 4.37
CA PHE A 24 7.51 -1.21 4.02
C PHE A 24 7.81 -0.88 2.55
N ARG A 25 8.92 -1.40 2.01
CA ARG A 25 9.26 -1.23 0.58
C ARG A 25 8.29 -1.98 -0.31
N ASP A 26 7.99 -3.23 0.04
CA ASP A 26 7.09 -4.09 -0.73
C ASP A 26 5.65 -3.55 -0.76
N ALA A 27 5.22 -2.87 0.30
CA ALA A 27 3.89 -2.26 0.38
C ALA A 27 3.60 -1.29 -0.79
N LYS A 28 4.62 -0.59 -1.31
CA LYS A 28 4.42 0.33 -2.43
C LYS A 28 4.05 -0.41 -3.71
N LEU A 29 4.53 -1.64 -3.89
CA LEU A 29 4.17 -2.47 -5.03
C LEU A 29 2.66 -2.75 -5.08
N MET A 30 1.99 -2.91 -3.94
CA MET A 30 0.54 -3.13 -3.89
C MET A 30 -0.28 -1.92 -4.37
N GLU A 31 0.31 -0.73 -4.32
CA GLU A 31 -0.31 0.51 -4.80
C GLU A 31 -0.12 0.73 -6.31
N ILE A 32 0.88 0.10 -6.95
CA ILE A 32 1.29 0.40 -8.33
C ILE A 32 1.39 -0.83 -9.26
N GLY A 33 1.81 -1.99 -8.75
CA GLY A 33 2.35 -3.12 -9.50
C GLY A 33 1.33 -3.96 -10.30
N ALA A 34 0.04 -3.66 -10.18
CA ALA A 34 -1.02 -4.31 -10.94
C ALA A 34 -2.15 -3.33 -11.26
N GLY A 35 -1.77 -2.12 -11.67
CA GLY A 35 -2.67 -0.99 -11.80
C GLY A 35 -2.65 -0.13 -10.54
N THR A 36 -2.65 1.19 -10.76
CA THR A 36 -2.51 2.13 -9.65
C THR A 36 -3.79 2.22 -8.82
N SER A 37 -3.64 2.66 -7.57
CA SER A 37 -4.78 2.92 -6.68
C SER A 37 -5.78 3.94 -7.26
N GLU A 38 -5.37 4.87 -8.11
CA GLU A 38 -6.25 5.80 -8.83
C GLU A 38 -7.15 5.05 -9.82
N ILE A 39 -6.56 4.20 -10.68
CA ILE A 39 -7.32 3.43 -11.67
C ILE A 39 -8.30 2.49 -10.99
N ARG A 40 -7.89 1.83 -9.90
CA ARG A 40 -8.79 0.95 -9.14
C ARG A 40 -9.96 1.73 -8.53
N ARG A 41 -9.72 2.90 -7.95
CA ARG A 41 -10.78 3.77 -7.42
C ARG A 41 -11.73 4.25 -8.52
N MET A 42 -11.21 4.62 -9.69
CA MET A 42 -12.02 5.00 -10.84
C MET A 42 -12.93 3.85 -11.30
N LEU A 43 -12.39 2.64 -11.44
CA LEU A 43 -13.15 1.45 -11.82
C LEU A 43 -14.25 1.15 -10.81
N VAL A 44 -13.92 1.12 -9.51
CA VAL A 44 -14.91 0.92 -8.45
C VAL A 44 -16.01 2.00 -8.50
N GLY A 45 -15.63 3.27 -8.66
CA GLY A 45 -16.60 4.37 -8.79
C GLY A 45 -17.54 4.20 -9.98
N ARG A 46 -17.02 3.77 -11.13
CA ARG A 46 -17.82 3.47 -12.33
C ARG A 46 -18.84 2.36 -12.07
N GLU A 47 -18.39 1.24 -11.50
CA GLU A 47 -19.27 0.10 -11.22
C GLU A 47 -20.33 0.43 -10.17
N LEU A 48 -19.99 1.23 -9.15
CA LEU A 48 -20.97 1.73 -8.18
C LEU A 48 -22.04 2.59 -8.85
N MET A 49 -21.66 3.52 -9.72
CA MET A 49 -22.64 4.37 -10.44
C MET A 49 -23.54 3.54 -11.37
N ALA A 50 -22.99 2.52 -12.04
CA ALA A 50 -23.77 1.64 -12.90
C ALA A 50 -24.78 0.79 -12.11
N ALA A 51 -24.45 0.38 -10.88
CA ALA A 51 -25.36 -0.39 -10.02
C ALA A 51 -26.45 0.46 -9.36
N MET A 52 -26.31 1.78 -9.34
CA MET A 52 -27.29 2.71 -8.75
C MET A 52 -28.36 3.20 -9.73
N GLY A 53 -28.19 2.93 -11.03
CA GLY A 53 -29.18 3.20 -12.09
C GLY A 53 -29.99 1.96 -12.43
#